data_AF-A0A968MG52-F1
#
_entry.id   AF-A0A968MG52-F1
#
_cell.length_a   1.000
_cell.length_b   1.000
_cell.length_c   1.000
_cell.angle_alpha   90.00
_cell.angle_beta   90.00
_cell.angle_gamma   90.00
#
_symmetry.space_group_name_H-M   'P 1'
#
loop_
_entity.id
_entity.type
_entity.pdbx_description
1 polymer ?
#
loop_
_entity_poly.entity_id
_entity_poly.type
_entity_poly.pdbx_seq_one_letter_code
_entity_poly.pdbx_strand_id
1 'polypeptide(L)'
;MGVAGPYVQLMRESIPSIRGLSSLYGLTYVPGTWIEGIQLNLGAGSVVNGFESITGQINVELRKPENSDKMYLNFYASEAGRLEANANFSRKINERWSTALLLHGKYQQVDLDRNTDGFLDMPLMNQWIGLNRWKYKDKKGLEMQFGVQGVSVEQTSGQLNNAENANSQAAWSSLVKTNRIEGWMKIGKVFPAKPYSSVGFQLSGVHHQQEANFGRRIYNATQNSIYANLIYQGI
;
A
#
# COMPACT_ATOMS: atom_id res chain seq x y z
N MET A 1 12.13 -4.17 21.78
CA MET A 1 11.27 -5.00 20.90
C MET A 1 10.93 -4.17 19.65
N GLY A 2 11.93 -3.90 18.82
CA GLY A 2 11.82 -2.96 17.70
C GLY A 2 12.09 -3.69 16.40
N VAL A 3 11.04 -3.83 15.60
CA VAL A 3 11.10 -4.44 14.28
C VAL A 3 11.79 -3.43 13.37
N ALA A 4 13.13 -3.50 13.30
CA ALA A 4 13.92 -2.52 12.55
C ALA A 4 13.55 -2.59 11.06
N GLY A 5 12.97 -1.50 10.54
CA GLY A 5 12.41 -1.38 9.19
C GLY A 5 13.25 -1.91 8.02
N PRO A 6 14.60 -1.79 7.96
CA PRO A 6 15.35 -2.23 6.79
C PRO A 6 15.43 -3.76 6.60
N TYR A 7 15.07 -4.55 7.62
CA TYR A 7 15.25 -6.02 7.60
C TYR A 7 13.91 -6.80 7.63
N VAL A 8 12.81 -6.08 7.44
CA VAL A 8 11.45 -6.57 7.66
C VAL A 8 10.71 -6.60 6.35
N GLN A 9 10.16 -7.76 6.02
CA GLN A 9 9.39 -7.93 4.80
C GLN A 9 7.96 -7.46 5.03
N LEU A 10 7.55 -6.48 4.23
CA LEU A 10 6.21 -5.92 4.23
C LEU A 10 5.36 -6.60 3.16
N MET A 11 4.36 -7.32 3.63
CA MET A 11 3.45 -8.10 2.81
C MET A 11 2.05 -7.51 2.90
N ARG A 12 1.32 -7.62 1.80
CA ARG A 12 -0.11 -7.39 1.76
C ARG A 12 -0.75 -8.67 1.30
N GLU A 13 -1.72 -9.18 2.07
CA GLU A 13 -2.43 -10.39 1.69
C GLU A 13 -1.50 -11.61 1.45
N SER A 14 -0.41 -11.68 2.22
CA SER A 14 0.67 -12.68 2.11
C SER A 14 1.42 -12.65 0.78
N ILE A 15 1.40 -11.51 0.07
CA ILE A 15 2.23 -11.22 -1.10
C ILE A 15 3.17 -10.05 -0.77
N PRO A 16 4.49 -10.15 -1.07
CA PRO A 16 5.41 -9.02 -0.90
C PRO A 16 4.95 -7.82 -1.74
N SER A 17 4.66 -6.69 -1.10
CA SER A 17 4.04 -5.53 -1.78
C SER A 17 4.90 -4.26 -1.72
N ILE A 18 5.61 -4.06 -0.61
CA ILE A 18 6.45 -2.87 -0.37
C ILE A 18 7.92 -3.29 -0.45
N ARG A 19 8.56 -2.97 -1.58
CA ARG A 19 9.97 -3.29 -1.88
C ARG A 19 10.56 -2.33 -2.91
N GLY A 20 11.90 -2.27 -3.00
CA GLY A 20 12.60 -1.40 -3.96
C GLY A 20 12.27 0.08 -3.75
N LEU A 21 11.90 0.78 -4.82
CA LEU A 21 11.53 2.21 -4.81
C LEU A 21 10.37 2.52 -3.85
N SER A 22 9.48 1.55 -3.61
CA SER A 22 8.37 1.73 -2.67
C SER A 22 8.76 1.58 -1.20
N SER A 23 10.00 1.22 -0.85
CA SER A 23 10.42 1.00 0.55
C SER A 23 10.25 2.23 1.46
N LEU A 24 10.41 3.45 0.91
CA LEU A 24 10.33 4.70 1.67
C LEU A 24 8.89 5.16 1.93
N TYR A 25 8.01 4.99 0.94
CA TYR A 25 6.64 5.52 0.98
C TYR A 25 5.57 4.43 0.96
N GLY A 26 5.94 3.15 0.88
CA GLY A 26 5.01 2.07 0.56
C GLY A 26 3.88 1.85 1.56
N LEU A 27 4.11 2.19 2.83
CA LEU A 27 3.07 2.14 3.85
C LEU A 27 1.96 3.18 3.63
N THR A 28 2.28 4.31 3.00
CA THR A 28 1.25 5.31 2.64
C THR A 28 0.32 4.81 1.54
N TYR A 29 0.71 3.75 0.80
CA TYR A 29 -0.11 3.15 -0.25
C TYR A 29 -1.21 2.22 0.27
N VAL A 30 -1.28 2.00 1.59
CA VAL A 30 -2.31 1.18 2.24
C VAL A 30 -3.04 2.03 3.30
N PRO A 31 -4.16 2.67 2.92
CA PRO A 31 -4.99 3.42 3.85
C PRO A 31 -5.46 2.56 5.04
N GLY A 32 -5.40 3.11 6.25
CA GLY A 32 -5.76 2.39 7.48
C GLY A 32 -7.22 1.92 7.51
N THR A 33 -8.12 2.66 6.85
CA THR A 33 -9.55 2.31 6.72
C THR A 33 -9.78 1.02 5.91
N TRP A 34 -8.78 0.55 5.17
CA TRP A 34 -8.85 -0.67 4.37
C TRP A 34 -8.35 -1.89 5.15
N ILE A 35 -7.65 -1.68 6.26
CA ILE A 35 -7.01 -2.74 7.05
C ILE A 35 -8.06 -3.42 7.92
N GLU A 36 -8.14 -4.74 7.81
CA GLU A 36 -8.92 -5.60 8.72
C GLU A 36 -8.05 -6.08 9.88
N GLY A 37 -6.78 -6.38 9.60
CA GLY A 37 -5.82 -6.82 10.60
C GLY A 37 -4.38 -6.69 10.12
N ILE A 38 -3.46 -6.68 11.08
CA ILE A 38 -2.02 -6.71 10.83
C ILE A 38 -1.46 -7.91 11.58
N GLN A 39 -0.75 -8.78 10.86
CA GLN A 39 -0.07 -9.94 11.42
C GLN A 39 1.42 -9.64 11.51
N LEU A 40 2.00 -9.86 12.69
CA LEU A 40 3.41 -9.64 12.97
C LEU A 40 4.08 -10.97 13.26
N ASN A 41 5.12 -11.29 12.49
CA ASN A 41 6.00 -12.42 12.77
C ASN A 41 7.38 -11.89 13.19
N LEU A 42 7.74 -12.12 14.45
CA LEU A 42 8.97 -11.69 15.09
C LEU A 42 9.97 -12.85 15.11
N GLY A 43 10.50 -13.20 13.94
CA GLY A 43 11.42 -14.31 13.74
C GLY A 43 11.90 -14.39 12.29
N ALA A 44 12.81 -15.33 12.00
CA ALA A 44 13.19 -15.61 10.62
C ALA A 44 11.92 -15.93 9.81
N GLY A 45 11.69 -15.18 8.74
CA GLY A 45 10.51 -15.36 7.89
C GLY A 45 10.46 -16.78 7.33
N SER A 46 9.26 -17.35 7.23
CA SER A 46 9.10 -18.64 6.55
C SER A 46 9.43 -18.46 5.06
N VAL A 47 10.24 -19.38 4.51
CA VAL A 47 10.57 -19.43 3.07
C VAL A 47 9.31 -19.43 2.21
N VAL A 48 8.21 -19.96 2.75
CA VAL A 48 6.87 -19.99 2.13
C VAL A 48 6.38 -18.60 1.73
N ASN A 49 6.76 -17.55 2.46
CA ASN A 49 6.33 -16.17 2.24
C ASN A 49 7.39 -15.32 1.52
N GLY A 50 8.51 -15.92 1.10
CA GLY A 50 9.62 -15.26 0.40
C GLY A 50 10.91 -15.23 1.21
N PHE A 51 12.03 -14.98 0.51
CA PHE A 51 13.39 -15.05 1.05
C PHE A 51 13.95 -13.69 1.50
N GLU A 52 13.16 -12.62 1.42
CA GLU A 52 13.63 -11.24 1.59
C GLU A 52 13.72 -10.78 3.06
N SER A 53 13.09 -11.50 4.00
CA SER A 53 13.04 -11.14 5.43
C SER A 53 14.22 -11.73 6.20
N ILE A 54 14.95 -10.89 6.96
CA ILE A 54 16.04 -11.33 7.85
C ILE A 54 15.57 -11.35 9.31
N THR A 55 14.76 -10.37 9.74
CA THR A 55 14.41 -10.21 11.17
C THR A 55 12.90 -10.22 11.47
N GLY A 56 12.04 -10.31 10.46
CA GLY A 56 10.59 -10.39 10.67
C GLY A 56 9.74 -10.17 9.42
N GLN A 57 8.45 -10.45 9.53
CA GLN A 57 7.45 -10.22 8.47
C GLN A 57 6.25 -9.46 9.06
N ILE A 58 5.77 -8.45 8.34
CA ILE A 58 4.51 -7.75 8.63
C ILE A 58 3.57 -8.02 7.48
N ASN A 59 2.44 -8.64 7.75
CA ASN A 59 1.42 -8.89 6.75
C ASN A 59 0.17 -8.07 7.05
N VAL A 60 -0.24 -7.23 6.10
CA VAL A 60 -1.46 -6.45 6.19
C VAL A 60 -2.59 -7.19 5.49
N GLU A 61 -3.65 -7.48 6.24
CA GLU A 61 -4.89 -8.04 5.72
C GLU A 61 -5.89 -6.94 5.42
N LEU A 62 -6.40 -6.94 4.19
CA LEU A 62 -7.39 -5.98 3.76
C LEU A 62 -8.79 -6.52 4.03
N ARG A 63 -9.72 -5.62 4.37
CA ARG A 63 -11.15 -5.87 4.54
C ARG A 63 -11.71 -6.78 3.44
N LYS A 64 -12.19 -7.97 3.82
CA LYS A 64 -12.74 -8.95 2.86
C LYS A 64 -14.16 -8.54 2.40
N PRO A 65 -14.47 -8.63 1.09
CA PRO A 65 -15.76 -8.19 0.55
C PRO A 65 -16.97 -8.99 1.08
N GLU A 66 -16.78 -10.23 1.53
CA GLU A 66 -17.83 -11.08 2.07
C GLU A 66 -18.26 -10.74 3.51
N ASN A 67 -17.38 -10.09 4.28
CA ASN A 67 -17.58 -9.77 5.70
C ASN A 67 -17.65 -8.27 5.99
N SER A 68 -17.46 -7.44 4.96
CA SER A 68 -17.45 -5.97 5.11
C SER A 68 -18.84 -5.37 4.94
N ASP A 69 -19.04 -4.20 5.53
CA ASP A 69 -20.22 -3.37 5.29
C ASP A 69 -20.40 -3.13 3.78
N LYS A 70 -21.65 -3.09 3.32
CA LYS A 70 -21.97 -2.83 1.91
C LYS A 70 -21.38 -1.50 1.43
N MET A 71 -21.38 -0.52 2.31
CA MET A 71 -20.82 0.80 2.08
C MET A 71 -20.25 1.34 3.39
N TYR A 72 -19.02 1.82 3.34
CA TYR A 72 -18.36 2.54 4.42
C TYR A 72 -17.78 3.82 3.85
N LEU A 73 -18.18 4.96 4.42
CA LEU A 73 -17.69 6.28 4.05
C LEU A 73 -17.07 6.93 5.29
N ASN A 74 -15.89 7.54 5.13
CA ASN A 74 -15.24 8.28 6.19
C ASN A 74 -14.63 9.56 5.61
N PHE A 75 -14.94 10.68 6.26
CA PHE A 75 -14.40 11.98 5.93
C PHE A 75 -13.66 12.53 7.15
N TYR A 76 -12.52 13.14 6.93
CA TYR A 76 -11.68 13.72 7.96
C TYR A 76 -11.20 15.10 7.51
N ALA A 77 -11.19 16.05 8.44
CA ALA A 77 -10.62 17.36 8.27
C ALA A 77 -9.82 17.73 9.54
N SER A 78 -8.70 18.41 9.37
CA SER A 78 -7.86 18.90 10.47
C SER A 78 -7.68 20.40 10.42
N GLU A 79 -7.35 21.01 11.55
CA GLU A 79 -6.96 22.42 11.65
C GLU A 79 -5.75 22.76 10.74
N ALA A 80 -4.86 21.79 10.53
CA ALA A 80 -3.70 21.92 9.66
C ALA A 80 -4.04 21.84 8.14
N GLY A 81 -5.31 21.97 7.76
CA GLY A 81 -5.74 21.97 6.36
C GLY A 81 -5.74 20.62 5.65
N ARG A 82 -5.46 19.52 6.37
CA ARG A 82 -5.60 18.16 5.84
C ARG A 82 -7.07 17.80 5.68
N LEU A 83 -7.43 17.34 4.50
CA LEU A 83 -8.71 16.72 4.14
C LEU A 83 -8.45 15.28 3.70
N GLU A 84 -9.21 14.32 4.22
CA GLU A 84 -9.18 12.93 3.77
C GLU A 84 -10.60 12.41 3.54
N ALA A 85 -10.76 11.61 2.50
CA ALA A 85 -12.01 10.94 2.17
C ALA A 85 -11.72 9.47 1.84
N ASN A 86 -12.48 8.57 2.44
CA ASN A 86 -12.38 7.13 2.26
C ASN A 86 -13.76 6.58 1.87
N ALA A 87 -13.80 5.75 0.85
CA ALA A 87 -15.02 5.09 0.42
C ALA A 87 -14.75 3.62 0.10
N ASN A 88 -15.39 2.72 0.85
CA ASN A 88 -15.29 1.28 0.66
C ASN A 88 -16.67 0.73 0.30
N PHE A 89 -16.79 0.14 -0.88
CA PHE A 89 -18.01 -0.51 -1.34
C PHE A 89 -17.76 -2.00 -1.44
N SER A 90 -18.58 -2.80 -0.75
CA SER A 90 -18.49 -4.26 -0.78
C SER A 90 -19.79 -4.85 -1.28
N ARG A 91 -19.69 -5.83 -2.19
CA ARG A 91 -20.86 -6.48 -2.76
C ARG A 91 -20.62 -7.98 -2.91
N LYS A 92 -21.49 -8.77 -2.27
CA LYS A 92 -21.67 -10.17 -2.60
C LYS A 92 -22.53 -10.27 -3.87
N ILE A 93 -21.94 -10.75 -4.96
CA ILE A 93 -22.61 -10.85 -6.27
C ILE A 93 -23.51 -12.09 -6.29
N ASN A 94 -23.00 -13.21 -5.75
CA ASN A 94 -23.76 -14.46 -5.59
C ASN A 94 -23.15 -15.31 -4.46
N GLU A 95 -23.54 -16.58 -4.34
CA GLU A 95 -22.99 -17.48 -3.31
C GLU A 95 -21.46 -17.67 -3.38
N ARG A 96 -20.86 -17.47 -4.57
CA ARG A 96 -19.45 -17.77 -4.83
C ARG A 96 -18.59 -16.53 -5.02
N TRP A 97 -19.15 -15.45 -5.58
CA TRP A 97 -18.43 -14.24 -5.97
C TRP A 97 -18.75 -13.06 -5.07
N SER A 98 -17.69 -12.39 -4.63
CA SER A 98 -17.74 -11.13 -3.89
C SER A 98 -16.72 -10.15 -4.46
N THR A 99 -17.04 -8.86 -4.46
CA THR A 99 -16.14 -7.79 -4.92
C THR A 99 -16.13 -6.64 -3.92
N ALA A 100 -15.01 -5.93 -3.84
CA ALA A 100 -14.93 -4.66 -3.15
C ALA A 100 -14.16 -3.62 -3.97
N LEU A 101 -14.61 -2.37 -3.88
CA LEU A 101 -13.93 -1.19 -4.38
C LEU A 101 -13.58 -0.31 -3.18
N LEU A 102 -12.28 -0.11 -2.95
CA LEU A 102 -11.76 0.74 -1.89
C LEU A 102 -11.11 1.96 -2.51
N LEU A 103 -11.54 3.15 -2.09
CA LEU A 103 -11.07 4.44 -2.59
C LEU A 103 -10.61 5.28 -1.41
N HIS A 104 -9.51 5.99 -1.62
CA HIS A 104 -8.94 6.91 -0.65
C HIS A 104 -8.41 8.14 -1.38
N GLY A 105 -8.76 9.31 -0.86
CA GLY A 105 -8.24 10.60 -1.29
C GLY A 105 -7.73 11.35 -0.07
N LYS A 106 -6.58 12.00 -0.20
CA LYS A 106 -6.01 12.91 0.79
C LYS A 106 -5.51 14.17 0.09
N TYR A 107 -5.84 15.31 0.67
CA TYR A 107 -5.47 16.62 0.17
C TYR A 107 -5.00 17.50 1.33
N GLN A 108 -3.78 18.02 1.24
CA GLN A 108 -3.17 18.90 2.22
C GLN A 108 -2.32 19.92 1.46
N GLN A 109 -2.82 21.14 1.27
CA GLN A 109 -2.18 22.19 0.46
C GLN A 109 -2.12 23.52 1.23
N VAL A 110 -2.12 23.44 2.56
CA VAL A 110 -1.97 24.62 3.42
C VAL A 110 -0.52 24.72 3.88
N ASP A 111 0.12 25.81 3.50
CA ASP A 111 1.45 26.18 3.96
C ASP A 111 1.37 26.56 5.44
N LEU A 112 2.07 25.81 6.28
CA LEU A 112 2.13 26.03 7.73
C LEU A 112 3.59 26.17 8.15
N ASP A 113 3.89 27.30 8.78
CA ASP A 113 5.16 27.60 9.44
C ASP A 113 4.84 28.30 10.77
N ARG A 114 4.66 27.51 11.83
CA ARG A 114 4.28 27.99 13.16
C ARG A 114 5.45 28.50 13.97
N ASN A 115 6.67 28.05 13.67
CA ASN A 115 7.90 28.47 14.35
C ASN A 115 8.63 29.62 13.61
N THR A 116 8.14 29.99 12.42
CA THR A 116 8.66 31.08 11.57
C THR A 116 10.11 30.85 11.15
N ASP A 117 10.48 29.59 10.91
CA ASP A 117 11.84 29.22 10.48
C ASP A 117 12.00 29.18 8.94
N GLY A 118 10.91 29.43 8.20
CA GLY A 118 10.89 29.44 6.74
C GLY A 118 10.74 28.06 6.11
N PHE A 119 10.45 27.01 6.88
CA PHE A 119 10.15 25.67 6.39
C PHE A 119 8.69 25.29 6.59
N LEU A 120 8.21 24.41 5.73
CA LEU A 120 6.94 23.73 5.91
C LEU A 120 7.00 22.81 7.13
N ASP A 121 6.20 23.11 8.16
CA ASP A 121 5.97 22.24 9.33
C ASP A 121 5.36 20.88 8.91
N MET A 122 4.52 20.90 7.88
CA MET A 122 3.93 19.70 7.31
C MET A 122 4.06 19.71 5.80
N PRO A 123 4.38 18.56 5.18
CA PRO A 123 4.48 18.46 3.74
C PRO A 123 3.11 18.67 3.08
N LEU A 124 3.12 19.40 1.95
CA LEU A 124 1.97 19.46 1.07
C LEU A 124 1.82 18.10 0.39
N MET A 125 0.60 17.61 0.29
CA MET A 125 0.33 16.27 -0.20
C MET A 125 -0.98 16.23 -0.98
N ASN A 126 -0.95 15.55 -2.11
CA ASN A 126 -2.12 15.15 -2.89
C ASN A 126 -2.00 13.66 -3.18
N GLN A 127 -2.93 12.86 -2.68
CA GLN A 127 -2.84 11.41 -2.70
C GLN A 127 -4.17 10.80 -3.09
N TRP A 128 -4.13 9.91 -4.10
CA TRP A 128 -5.27 9.15 -4.60
C TRP A 128 -4.89 7.68 -4.69
N ILE A 129 -5.68 6.83 -4.06
CA ILE A 129 -5.48 5.39 -4.09
C ILE A 129 -6.82 4.72 -4.36
N GLY A 130 -6.83 3.81 -5.34
CA GLY A 130 -7.96 2.96 -5.64
C GLY A 130 -7.54 1.50 -5.67
N LEU A 131 -8.36 0.62 -5.09
CA LEU A 131 -8.21 -0.82 -5.18
C LEU A 131 -9.55 -1.44 -5.55
N ASN A 132 -9.58 -2.20 -6.64
CA ASN A 132 -10.68 -3.12 -6.91
C ASN A 132 -10.21 -4.54 -6.68
N ARG A 133 -10.94 -5.29 -5.85
CA ARG A 133 -10.63 -6.67 -5.49
C ARG A 133 -11.83 -7.59 -5.67
N TRP A 134 -11.54 -8.84 -5.98
CA TRP A 134 -12.52 -9.90 -6.20
C TRP A 134 -12.12 -11.12 -5.41
N LYS A 135 -13.13 -11.83 -4.94
CA LYS A 135 -12.97 -13.12 -4.29
C LYS A 135 -13.99 -14.10 -4.84
N TYR A 136 -13.51 -15.28 -5.18
CA TYR A 136 -14.28 -16.44 -5.53
C TYR A 136 -14.05 -17.53 -4.49
N LYS A 137 -15.12 -18.16 -4.02
CA LYS A 137 -15.05 -19.32 -3.12
C LYS A 137 -16.12 -20.32 -3.48
N ASP A 138 -15.74 -21.57 -3.72
CA ASP A 138 -16.67 -22.68 -3.95
C ASP A 138 -16.73 -23.64 -2.76
N LYS A 139 -17.84 -24.38 -2.65
CA LYS A 139 -18.08 -25.41 -1.63
C LYS A 139 -17.11 -26.60 -1.76
N LYS A 140 -16.47 -26.77 -2.93
CA LYS A 140 -15.48 -27.83 -3.22
C LYS A 140 -14.05 -27.49 -2.77
N GLY A 141 -13.84 -26.37 -2.05
CA GLY A 141 -12.54 -26.00 -1.48
C GLY A 141 -11.63 -25.20 -2.42
N LEU A 142 -12.13 -24.74 -3.57
CA LEU A 142 -11.43 -23.79 -4.44
C LEU A 142 -11.69 -22.35 -3.99
N GLU A 143 -10.62 -21.60 -3.74
CA GLU A 143 -10.65 -20.18 -3.41
C GLU A 143 -9.73 -19.40 -4.36
N MET A 144 -10.21 -18.29 -4.91
CA MET A 144 -9.42 -17.38 -5.72
C MET A 144 -9.63 -15.95 -5.24
N GLN A 145 -8.57 -15.16 -5.23
CA GLN A 145 -8.60 -13.74 -4.91
C GLN A 145 -7.75 -13.01 -5.93
N PHE A 146 -8.20 -11.89 -6.44
CA PHE A 146 -7.39 -11.04 -7.30
C PHE A 146 -7.79 -9.58 -7.16
N GLY A 147 -6.91 -8.67 -7.56
CA GLY A 147 -7.21 -7.26 -7.53
C GLY A 147 -6.20 -6.41 -8.28
N VAL A 148 -6.61 -5.18 -8.55
CA VAL A 148 -5.79 -4.15 -9.18
C VAL A 148 -5.84 -2.89 -8.33
N GLN A 149 -4.66 -2.37 -7.99
CA GLN A 149 -4.48 -1.13 -7.25
C GLN A 149 -3.82 -0.08 -8.12
N GLY A 150 -4.37 1.14 -8.11
CA GLY A 150 -3.72 2.35 -8.60
C GLY A 150 -3.36 3.27 -7.43
N VAL A 151 -2.20 3.90 -7.52
CA VAL A 151 -1.67 4.87 -6.55
C VAL A 151 -1.14 6.06 -7.35
N SER A 152 -1.55 7.26 -6.98
CA SER A 152 -0.95 8.52 -7.41
C SER A 152 -0.73 9.38 -6.18
N VAL A 153 0.53 9.76 -5.93
CA VAL A 153 0.93 10.56 -4.78
C VAL A 153 1.85 11.67 -5.27
N GLU A 154 1.58 12.88 -4.84
CA GLU A 154 2.45 14.03 -4.98
C GLU A 154 2.68 14.61 -3.60
N GLN A 155 3.95 14.78 -3.25
CA GLN A 155 4.38 15.33 -1.97
C GLN A 155 5.41 16.43 -2.20
N THR A 156 5.15 17.60 -1.62
CA THR A 156 6.08 18.73 -1.61
C THR A 156 6.48 19.04 -0.18
N SER A 157 7.75 19.32 0.05
CA SER A 157 8.33 19.62 1.37
C SER A 157 9.49 20.60 1.22
N GLY A 158 9.94 21.18 2.31
CA GLY A 158 11.09 22.10 2.32
C GLY A 158 10.70 23.53 2.64
N GLN A 159 11.48 24.49 2.14
CA GLN A 159 11.36 25.90 2.46
C GLN A 159 10.19 26.56 1.74
N LEU A 160 9.53 27.48 2.43
CA LEU A 160 8.52 28.37 1.85
C LEU A 160 9.20 29.40 0.94
N ASN A 161 8.56 29.72 -0.18
CA ASN A 161 9.10 30.65 -1.17
C ASN A 161 9.08 32.14 -0.72
N ASN A 162 8.68 32.42 0.52
CA ASN A 162 8.57 33.76 1.11
C ASN A 162 9.84 34.18 1.88
N ALA A 163 11.02 33.92 1.32
CA ALA A 163 12.22 34.63 1.75
C ALA A 163 12.28 35.96 0.99
N GLU A 164 11.85 37.06 1.60
CA GLU A 164 11.87 38.44 1.05
C GLU A 164 13.26 38.96 0.61
N ASN A 165 14.28 38.12 0.53
CA ASN A 165 15.62 38.49 0.10
C ASN A 165 15.99 37.77 -1.21
N ALA A 166 15.76 38.46 -2.32
CA ALA A 166 16.07 38.06 -3.70
C ALA A 166 17.58 37.87 -4.02
N ASN A 167 18.42 37.60 -3.01
CA ASN A 167 19.86 37.36 -3.13
C ASN A 167 20.33 36.02 -2.51
N SER A 168 19.43 35.20 -1.96
CA SER A 168 19.79 33.88 -1.46
C SER A 168 19.64 32.80 -2.54
N GLN A 169 20.57 31.85 -2.56
CA GLN A 169 20.52 30.65 -3.40
C GLN A 169 19.11 30.02 -3.31
N ALA A 170 18.54 29.61 -4.46
CA ALA A 170 17.20 29.02 -4.54
C ALA A 170 16.86 28.14 -3.33
N ALA A 171 15.80 28.52 -2.61
CA ALA A 171 15.31 27.85 -1.42
C ALA A 171 15.22 26.33 -1.62
N TRP A 172 15.64 25.55 -0.62
CA TRP A 172 15.66 24.09 -0.76
C TRP A 172 14.24 23.55 -0.68
N SER A 173 13.83 22.78 -1.68
CA SER A 173 12.54 22.08 -1.73
C SER A 173 12.70 20.64 -2.18
N SER A 174 11.78 19.79 -1.75
CA SER A 174 11.66 18.39 -2.14
C SER A 174 10.30 18.16 -2.77
N LEU A 175 10.27 17.76 -4.04
CA LEU A 175 9.07 17.31 -4.73
C LEU A 175 9.23 15.83 -5.02
N VAL A 176 8.26 15.00 -4.62
CA VAL A 176 8.23 13.58 -4.94
C VAL A 176 6.87 13.24 -5.52
N LYS A 177 6.86 12.78 -6.77
CA LYS A 177 5.68 12.31 -7.48
C LYS A 177 5.83 10.82 -7.74
N THR A 178 4.83 10.06 -7.33
CA THR A 178 4.80 8.61 -7.50
C THR A 178 3.51 8.18 -8.18
N ASN A 179 3.65 7.43 -9.28
CA ASN A 179 2.56 6.71 -9.91
C ASN A 179 2.85 5.21 -9.87
N ARG A 180 1.92 4.42 -9.36
CA ARG A 180 2.11 2.97 -9.22
C ARG A 180 0.83 2.24 -9.55
N ILE A 181 0.96 1.19 -10.35
CA ILE A 181 -0.10 0.22 -10.62
C ILE A 181 0.38 -1.17 -10.21
N GLU A 182 -0.47 -1.90 -9.50
CA GLU A 182 -0.20 -3.25 -9.03
C GLU A 182 -1.39 -4.15 -9.33
N GLY A 183 -1.13 -5.31 -9.94
CA GLY A 183 -2.09 -6.39 -10.09
C GLY A 183 -1.62 -7.61 -9.31
N TRP A 184 -2.53 -8.29 -8.61
CA TRP A 184 -2.20 -9.50 -7.87
C TRP A 184 -3.30 -10.55 -7.98
N MET A 185 -2.91 -11.81 -7.82
CA MET A 185 -3.78 -12.97 -7.84
C MET A 185 -3.28 -14.03 -6.86
N LYS A 186 -4.22 -14.70 -6.20
CA LYS A 186 -4.03 -15.87 -5.36
C LYS A 186 -5.07 -16.91 -5.75
N ILE A 187 -4.65 -18.14 -5.96
CA ILE A 187 -5.53 -19.30 -6.14
C ILE A 187 -5.09 -20.38 -5.17
N GLY A 188 -6.05 -20.94 -4.44
CA GLY A 188 -5.82 -22.00 -3.47
C GLY A 188 -6.87 -23.09 -3.64
N LYS A 189 -6.43 -24.34 -3.57
CA LYS A 189 -7.32 -25.51 -3.52
C LYS A 189 -7.01 -26.34 -2.31
N VAL A 190 -7.98 -26.45 -1.42
CA VAL A 190 -7.98 -27.40 -0.30
C VAL A 190 -8.73 -28.65 -0.77
N PHE A 191 -8.17 -29.83 -0.55
CA PHE A 191 -8.82 -31.09 -0.93
C PHE A 191 -9.69 -31.60 0.23
N PRO A 192 -11.03 -31.61 0.12
CA PRO A 192 -11.89 -32.03 1.23
C PRO A 192 -11.67 -33.50 1.64
N ALA A 193 -11.26 -34.34 0.68
CA ALA A 193 -10.95 -35.75 0.91
C ALA A 193 -9.56 -35.99 1.54
N LYS A 194 -8.68 -34.98 1.59
CA LYS A 194 -7.35 -35.03 2.22
C LYS A 194 -7.14 -33.75 3.03
N PRO A 195 -7.57 -33.72 4.31
CA PRO A 195 -7.61 -32.49 5.13
C PRO A 195 -6.27 -31.75 5.25
N TYR A 196 -5.15 -32.45 5.06
CA TYR A 196 -3.79 -31.91 5.21
C TYR A 196 -3.08 -31.58 3.90
N SER A 197 -3.77 -31.69 2.75
CA SER A 197 -3.19 -31.35 1.45
C SER A 197 -3.82 -30.10 0.85
N SER A 198 -2.98 -29.14 0.47
CA SER A 198 -3.42 -27.96 -0.26
C SER A 198 -2.37 -27.52 -1.28
N VAL A 199 -2.85 -26.88 -2.34
CA VAL A 199 -2.00 -26.20 -3.33
C VAL A 199 -2.42 -24.75 -3.38
N GLY A 200 -1.45 -23.85 -3.24
CA GLY A 200 -1.61 -22.42 -3.37
C GLY A 200 -0.68 -21.87 -4.44
N PHE A 201 -1.16 -20.94 -5.24
CA PHE A 201 -0.35 -20.19 -6.18
C PHE A 201 -0.64 -18.70 -6.01
N GLN A 202 0.43 -17.90 -5.97
CA GLN A 202 0.40 -16.46 -5.83
C GLN A 202 1.14 -15.82 -7.00
N LEU A 203 0.59 -14.75 -7.54
CA LEU A 203 1.17 -13.97 -8.63
C LEU A 203 0.96 -12.48 -8.35
N SER A 204 1.98 -11.65 -8.59
CA SER A 204 1.88 -10.20 -8.52
C SER A 204 2.75 -9.54 -9.58
N GLY A 205 2.26 -8.44 -10.13
CA GLY A 205 2.96 -7.57 -11.06
C GLY A 205 2.81 -6.12 -10.62
N VAL A 206 3.92 -5.38 -10.59
CA VAL A 206 3.97 -3.97 -10.19
C VAL A 206 4.71 -3.18 -11.25
N HIS A 207 4.13 -2.06 -11.64
CA HIS A 207 4.81 -0.99 -12.36
C HIS A 207 4.81 0.26 -11.48
N HIS A 208 5.98 0.82 -11.23
CA HIS A 208 6.21 1.93 -10.32
C HIS A 208 7.07 2.98 -11.00
N GLN A 209 6.61 4.22 -11.01
CA GLN A 209 7.34 5.38 -11.51
C GLN A 209 7.43 6.40 -10.38
N GLN A 210 8.62 6.90 -10.14
CA GLN A 210 8.91 7.94 -9.16
C GLN A 210 9.75 9.03 -9.81
N GLU A 211 9.23 10.25 -9.80
CA GLU A 211 9.94 11.47 -10.20
C GLU A 211 10.17 12.29 -8.94
N ALA A 212 11.42 12.57 -8.61
CA ALA A 212 11.77 13.28 -7.40
C ALA A 212 12.81 14.37 -7.67
N ASN A 213 12.58 15.55 -7.11
CA ASN A 213 13.52 16.66 -7.11
C ASN A 213 13.87 16.98 -5.66
N PHE A 214 15.15 16.91 -5.32
CA PHE A 214 15.69 17.29 -4.01
C PHE A 214 16.62 18.48 -4.18
N GLY A 215 16.06 19.69 -4.06
CA GLY A 215 16.72 20.93 -4.46
C GLY A 215 17.10 20.87 -5.94
N ARG A 216 18.41 20.84 -6.24
CA ARG A 216 18.93 20.75 -7.62
C ARG A 216 19.12 19.32 -8.12
N ARG A 217 18.94 18.31 -7.25
CA ARG A 217 19.17 16.91 -7.62
C ARG A 217 17.88 16.28 -8.12
N ILE A 218 17.88 15.89 -9.38
CA ILE A 218 16.78 15.15 -9.99
C ILE A 218 17.03 13.65 -9.84
N TYR A 219 15.99 12.92 -9.45
CA TYR A 219 15.98 11.47 -9.33
C TYR A 219 14.68 10.93 -9.93
N ASN A 220 14.78 10.44 -11.16
CA ASN A 220 13.68 9.78 -11.85
C ASN A 220 13.99 8.29 -11.95
N ALA A 221 13.07 7.45 -11.49
CA ALA A 221 13.25 6.01 -11.47
C ALA A 221 11.97 5.29 -11.82
N THR A 222 12.11 4.23 -12.62
CA THR A 222 11.03 3.32 -12.99
C THR A 222 11.42 1.92 -12.57
N GLN A 223 10.52 1.24 -11.87
CA GLN A 223 10.69 -0.14 -11.44
C GLN A 223 9.52 -0.99 -11.92
N ASN A 224 9.85 -2.07 -12.63
CA ASN A 224 8.93 -3.16 -12.92
C ASN A 224 9.28 -4.34 -12.03
N SER A 225 8.29 -5.03 -11.51
CA SER A 225 8.54 -6.21 -10.67
C SER A 225 7.45 -7.25 -10.85
N ILE A 226 7.87 -8.50 -10.97
CA ILE A 226 6.99 -9.67 -11.00
C ILE A 226 7.34 -10.54 -9.80
N TYR A 227 6.34 -11.19 -9.23
CA TYR A 227 6.48 -12.16 -8.16
C TYR A 227 5.55 -13.33 -8.44
N ALA A 228 6.08 -14.55 -8.37
CA ALA A 228 5.31 -15.78 -8.50
C ALA A 228 5.76 -16.76 -7.41
N ASN A 229 4.82 -17.43 -6.77
CA ASN A 229 5.11 -18.41 -5.73
C ASN A 229 4.10 -19.55 -5.77
N LEU A 230 4.60 -20.79 -5.80
CA LEU A 230 3.80 -22.01 -5.76
C LEU A 230 4.08 -22.72 -4.45
N ILE A 231 3.03 -22.92 -3.67
CA ILE A 231 3.07 -23.52 -2.34
C ILE A 231 2.32 -24.84 -2.40
N TYR A 232 3.02 -25.93 -2.10
CA TYR A 232 2.42 -27.22 -1.87
C TYR A 232 2.56 -27.56 -0.39
N GLN A 233 1.44 -27.88 0.26
CA GLN A 233 1.45 -28.38 1.62
C GLN A 233 0.81 -29.77 1.62
N GLY A 234 1.52 -30.74 2.20
CA GLY A 234 1.11 -32.12 2.39
C GLY A 234 1.82 -32.70 3.60
N ILE A 235 1.23 -33.75 4.19
CA ILE A 235 1.92 -34.66 5.13
C ILE A 235 2.42 -35.84 4.30
#